data_AF-A0A1V5R2J4-F1
#
_entry.id   AF-A0A1V5R2J4-F1
#
_cell.length_a   1.000
_cell.length_b   1.000
_cell.length_c   1.000
_cell.angle_alpha   90.00
_cell.angle_beta   90.00
_cell.angle_gamma   90.00
#
_symmetry.space_group_name_H-M   'P 1'
#
loop_
_entity.id
_entity.type
_entity.pdbx_description
1 polymer ?
#
loop_
_entity_poly.entity_id
_entity_poly.type
_entity_poly.pdbx_seq_one_letter_code
_entity_poly.pdbx_strand_id
1 'polypeptide(L)'
;MIDKKKKQQIIKKFAVHENDTGSSEVQIALLTEEIKSLTEHLKLHKKDFSSRRGLLRKVAERRRLLRYLERENMQSFEELVKKLKLKIAKRKDLISNLLDEPEDLIEKEEEVVEEISK
;
A
#
# COMPACT_ATOMS: atom_id res chain seq x y z
N MET A 1 7.44 -16.14 8.93
CA MET A 1 8.78 -15.87 8.34
C MET A 1 8.81 -16.48 6.95
N ILE A 2 9.38 -15.80 5.96
CA ILE A 2 9.43 -16.32 4.58
C ILE A 2 10.50 -17.42 4.50
N ASP A 3 10.14 -18.53 3.86
CA ASP A 3 11.08 -19.62 3.59
C ASP A 3 12.21 -19.17 2.64
N LYS A 4 13.43 -19.69 2.85
CA LYS A 4 14.63 -19.32 2.08
C LYS A 4 14.43 -19.57 0.58
N LYS A 5 13.72 -20.64 0.21
CA LYS A 5 13.40 -20.95 -1.20
C LYS A 5 12.50 -19.88 -1.81
N LYS A 6 11.42 -19.49 -1.11
CA LYS A 6 10.51 -18.42 -1.55
C LYS A 6 11.24 -17.09 -1.69
N LYS A 7 12.12 -16.76 -0.74
CA LYS A 7 12.94 -15.54 -0.79
C LYS A 7 13.80 -15.51 -2.06
N GLN A 8 14.49 -16.60 -2.39
CA GLN A 8 15.31 -16.70 -3.60
C GLN A 8 14.48 -16.61 -4.88
N GLN A 9 13.30 -17.22 -4.92
CA GLN A 9 12.39 -17.12 -6.07
C GLN A 9 11.94 -15.68 -6.31
N ILE A 10 11.61 -14.94 -5.25
CA ILE A 10 11.23 -13.52 -5.35
C ILE A 10 12.40 -12.69 -5.87
N ILE A 11 13.60 -12.88 -5.30
CA ILE A 11 14.80 -12.17 -5.76
C ILE A 11 15.02 -12.41 -7.26
N LYS A 12 15.05 -13.68 -7.71
CA LYS A 12 15.24 -14.00 -9.13
C LYS A 12 14.18 -13.40 -10.06
N LYS A 13 12.94 -13.23 -9.57
CA LYS A 13 11.84 -12.70 -10.37
C LYS A 13 11.88 -11.18 -10.55
N PHE A 14 12.44 -10.47 -9.58
CA PHE A 14 12.43 -9.00 -9.53
C PHE A 14 13.83 -8.38 -9.63
N ALA A 15 14.87 -9.20 -9.74
CA ALA A 15 16.24 -8.79 -9.98
C ALA A 15 16.39 -8.10 -11.34
N VAL A 16 17.09 -6.96 -11.38
CA VAL A 16 17.41 -6.25 -12.62
C VAL A 16 18.59 -6.92 -13.35
N HIS A 17 19.51 -7.50 -12.58
CA HIS A 17 20.66 -8.27 -13.09
C HIS A 17 20.90 -9.51 -12.22
N GLU A 18 21.68 -10.48 -12.69
CA GLU A 18 21.76 -11.82 -12.07
C GLU A 18 22.17 -11.84 -10.59
N ASN A 19 23.01 -10.88 -10.17
CA ASN A 19 23.47 -10.74 -8.78
C ASN A 19 22.78 -9.59 -8.02
N ASP A 20 21.64 -9.12 -8.49
CA ASP A 20 20.91 -8.03 -7.86
C ASP A 20 20.14 -8.52 -6.62
N THR A 21 20.65 -8.17 -5.46
CA THR A 21 19.97 -8.39 -4.17
C THR A 21 19.49 -7.10 -3.51
N GLY A 22 19.83 -5.95 -4.09
CA GLY A 22 19.81 -4.66 -3.42
C GLY A 22 18.90 -3.62 -4.07
N SER A 23 18.43 -3.84 -5.29
CA SER A 23 17.54 -2.91 -5.98
C SER A 23 16.24 -2.64 -5.24
N SER A 24 15.64 -1.49 -5.54
CA SER A 24 14.42 -1.04 -4.88
C SER A 24 13.26 -1.98 -5.20
N GLU A 25 13.01 -2.23 -6.48
CA GLU A 25 13.06 -3.56 -7.08
C GLU A 25 12.70 -4.77 -6.19
N VAL A 26 13.76 -5.52 -5.93
CA VAL A 26 13.79 -6.73 -5.12
C VAL A 26 13.33 -6.45 -3.69
N GLN A 27 13.77 -5.34 -3.08
CA GLN A 27 13.42 -5.02 -1.69
C GLN A 27 11.91 -4.81 -1.50
N ILE A 28 11.25 -4.08 -2.40
CA ILE A 28 9.81 -3.84 -2.37
C ILE A 28 9.03 -5.16 -2.52
N ALA A 29 9.49 -6.04 -3.42
CA ALA A 29 8.87 -7.35 -3.62
C ALA A 29 8.98 -8.23 -2.37
N LEU A 30 10.17 -8.27 -1.74
CA LEU A 30 10.39 -9.00 -0.49
C LEU A 30 9.53 -8.46 0.65
N LEU A 31 9.55 -7.14 0.88
CA LEU A 31 8.73 -6.50 1.91
C LEU A 31 7.23 -6.77 1.70
N THR A 32 6.78 -6.82 0.44
CA THR A 32 5.38 -7.11 0.12
C THR A 32 4.97 -8.51 0.54
N GLU A 33 5.80 -9.52 0.29
CA GLU A 33 5.52 -10.89 0.74
C GLU A 33 5.59 -11.00 2.27
N GLU A 34 6.52 -10.28 2.92
CA GLU A 34 6.65 -10.30 4.38
C GLU A 34 5.44 -9.65 5.06
N ILE A 35 4.97 -8.52 4.52
CA ILE A 35 3.76 -7.84 4.94
C ILE A 35 2.56 -8.77 4.79
N LYS A 36 2.44 -9.51 3.68
CA LYS A 36 1.34 -10.45 3.45
C LYS A 36 1.34 -11.56 4.51
N SER A 37 2.48 -12.21 4.73
CA SER A 37 2.62 -13.28 5.72
C SER A 37 2.34 -12.77 7.15
N LEU A 38 2.85 -11.59 7.53
CA LEU A 38 2.57 -10.99 8.84
C LEU A 38 1.11 -10.59 9.01
N THR A 39 0.47 -10.11 7.94
CA THR A 39 -0.95 -9.75 7.97
C THR A 39 -1.81 -10.99 8.22
N GLU A 40 -1.52 -12.12 7.57
CA GLU A 40 -2.20 -13.39 7.82
C GLU A 40 -2.00 -13.88 9.26
N HIS A 41 -0.77 -13.79 9.79
CA HIS A 41 -0.49 -14.13 11.19
C HIS A 41 -1.29 -13.28 12.19
N LEU A 42 -1.34 -11.95 11.98
CA LEU A 42 -2.05 -11.03 12.86
C LEU A 42 -3.57 -11.17 12.80
N LYS A 43 -4.13 -11.74 11.72
CA LYS A 43 -5.57 -12.06 11.66
C LYS A 43 -5.93 -13.12 12.71
N LEU A 44 -5.05 -14.11 12.92
CA LEU A 44 -5.22 -15.14 13.94
C LEU A 44 -4.84 -14.61 15.33
N HIS A 45 -3.77 -13.82 15.43
CA HIS A 45 -3.23 -13.29 16.70
C HIS A 45 -3.51 -11.80 16.90
N LYS A 46 -4.77 -11.44 17.12
CA LYS A 46 -5.21 -10.03 17.20
C LYS A 46 -4.52 -9.22 18.32
N LYS A 47 -4.09 -9.89 19.40
CA LYS A 47 -3.45 -9.27 20.58
C LYS A 47 -1.92 -9.15 20.47
N ASP A 48 -1.31 -9.59 19.37
CA ASP A 48 0.13 -9.40 19.16
C ASP A 48 0.45 -7.97 18.66
N PHE A 49 0.64 -7.06 19.61
CA PHE A 49 0.95 -5.66 19.32
C PHE A 49 2.40 -5.45 18.85
N SER A 50 3.32 -6.30 19.29
CA SER A 50 4.74 -6.22 18.91
C SER A 50 4.94 -6.53 17.43
N SER A 51 4.32 -7.61 16.95
CA SER A 51 4.34 -7.96 15.52
C SER A 51 3.59 -6.93 14.68
N ARG A 52 2.50 -6.34 15.20
CA ARG A 52 1.79 -5.23 14.52
C ARG A 52 2.69 -4.01 14.35
N ARG A 53 3.47 -3.64 15.37
CA ARG A 53 4.47 -2.57 15.25
C ARG A 53 5.52 -2.89 14.19
N GLY A 54 6.01 -4.14 14.16
CA GLY A 54 6.92 -4.61 13.12
C GLY A 54 6.34 -4.51 11.71
N LEU A 55 5.08 -4.90 11.55
CA LEU A 55 4.33 -4.76 10.30
C LEU A 55 4.25 -3.30 9.84
N LEU A 56 3.89 -2.38 10.73
CA LEU A 56 3.80 -0.95 10.40
C LEU A 56 5.15 -0.38 9.94
N ARG A 57 6.26 -0.79 10.56
CA ARG A 57 7.61 -0.38 10.13
C ARG A 57 7.90 -0.87 8.71
N LYS A 58 7.59 -2.13 8.39
CA LYS A 58 7.76 -2.69 7.03
C LYS A 58 6.90 -1.98 5.99
N VAL A 59 5.65 -1.64 6.33
CA VAL A 59 4.76 -0.87 5.46
C VAL A 59 5.34 0.53 5.17
N ALA A 60 5.85 1.21 6.19
CA ALA A 60 6.46 2.54 6.04
C ALA A 60 7.74 2.49 5.19
N GLU A 61 8.58 1.48 5.40
CA GLU A 61 9.79 1.23 4.62
C GLU A 61 9.48 0.98 3.15
N ARG A 62 8.54 0.07 2.86
CA ARG A 62 8.08 -0.19 1.48
C ARG A 62 7.55 1.08 0.82
N ARG A 63 6.80 1.90 1.55
CA ARG A 63 6.27 3.17 1.03
C ARG A 63 7.39 4.16 0.71
N ARG A 64 8.47 4.19 1.51
CA ARG A 64 9.65 5.03 1.24
C ARG A 64 10.36 4.57 -0.04
N LEU A 65 10.57 3.27 -0.20
CA LEU A 65 11.22 2.71 -1.39
C LEU A 65 10.39 2.94 -2.66
N LEU A 66 9.07 2.76 -2.59
CA LEU A 66 8.18 3.05 -3.72
C LEU A 66 8.27 4.51 -4.18
N ARG A 67 8.27 5.47 -3.23
CA ARG A 67 8.45 6.89 -3.56
C ARG A 67 9.83 7.20 -4.12
N TYR A 68 10.86 6.47 -3.67
CA TYR A 68 12.20 6.62 -4.23
C TYR A 68 12.20 6.16 -5.70
N LEU A 69 11.70 4.95 -5.96
CA LEU A 69 11.61 4.39 -7.30
C LEU A 69 10.76 5.25 -8.24
N GLU A 70 9.62 5.79 -7.77
CA GLU A 70 8.76 6.69 -8.53
C GLU A 70 9.50 7.96 -9.01
N ARG A 71 10.41 8.50 -8.18
CA ARG A 71 11.19 9.70 -8.52
C ARG A 71 12.36 9.41 -9.46
N GLU A 72 13.03 8.27 -9.26
CA GLU A 72 14.21 7.91 -10.05
C GLU A 72 13.82 7.30 -11.41
N ASN A 73 12.82 6.42 -11.43
CA ASN A 73 12.39 5.71 -12.62
C ASN A 73 10.90 5.37 -12.57
N MET A 74 10.09 6.25 -13.18
CA MET A 74 8.64 6.08 -13.27
C MET A 74 8.24 4.78 -14.00
N GLN A 75 8.96 4.38 -15.04
CA GLN A 75 8.64 3.17 -15.81
C GLN A 75 8.81 1.91 -14.94
N SER A 76 9.94 1.76 -14.25
CA SER A 76 10.17 0.66 -13.31
C SER A 76 9.13 0.63 -12.20
N PHE A 77 8.73 1.81 -11.70
CA PHE A 77 7.69 1.94 -10.69
C PHE A 77 6.33 1.41 -11.20
N GLU A 78 5.86 1.85 -12.36
CA GLU A 78 4.58 1.40 -12.93
C GLU A 78 4.56 -0.10 -13.19
N GLU A 79 5.65 -0.63 -13.77
CA GLU A 79 5.81 -2.07 -14.00
C GLU A 79 5.77 -2.86 -12.69
N LEU A 80 6.48 -2.40 -11.66
CA LEU A 80 6.54 -3.06 -10.37
C LEU A 80 5.18 -3.05 -9.67
N VAL A 81 4.49 -1.91 -9.67
CA VAL A 81 3.15 -1.76 -9.09
C VAL A 81 2.15 -2.69 -9.79
N LYS A 82 2.21 -2.79 -11.12
CA LYS A 82 1.38 -3.72 -11.91
C LYS A 82 1.69 -5.17 -11.59
N LYS A 83 2.97 -5.55 -11.51
CA LYS A 83 3.43 -6.91 -11.18
C LYS A 83 3.02 -7.33 -9.77
N LEU A 84 3.13 -6.42 -8.79
CA LEU A 84 2.81 -6.68 -7.38
C LEU A 84 1.33 -6.43 -7.03
N LYS A 85 0.52 -5.91 -7.97
CA LYS A 85 -0.89 -5.55 -7.78
C LYS A 85 -1.11 -4.66 -6.54
N LEU A 86 -0.21 -3.70 -6.33
CA LEU A 86 -0.27 -2.80 -5.18
C LEU A 86 -1.33 -1.71 -5.43
N LYS A 87 -2.27 -1.55 -4.50
CA LYS A 87 -3.20 -0.42 -4.51
C LYS A 87 -2.50 0.80 -3.89
N ILE A 88 -2.15 1.78 -4.71
CA ILE A 88 -1.65 3.07 -4.25
C ILE A 88 -2.84 4.01 -4.19
N ALA A 89 -3.34 4.29 -2.99
CA ALA A 89 -4.25 5.42 -2.83
C ALA A 89 -3.44 6.69 -3.08
N LYS A 90 -3.72 7.41 -4.19
CA LYS A 90 -3.07 8.71 -4.36
C LYS A 90 -3.64 9.61 -3.29
N ARG A 91 -2.75 10.36 -2.63
CA ARG A 91 -3.16 11.31 -1.59
C ARG A 91 -4.11 12.38 -2.16
N LYS A 92 -4.00 12.66 -3.45
CA LYS A 92 -4.88 13.55 -4.22
C LYS A 92 -6.29 12.98 -4.32
N ASP A 93 -6.42 11.69 -4.65
CA ASP A 93 -7.71 10.97 -4.72
C ASP A 93 -8.39 10.89 -3.35
N LEU A 94 -7.61 10.77 -2.26
CA LEU A 94 -8.16 10.76 -0.90
C LEU A 94 -8.65 12.14 -0.44
N ILE A 95 -8.03 13.22 -0.92
CA ILE A 95 -8.41 14.60 -0.57
C ILE A 95 -9.57 15.07 -1.46
N SER A 96 -9.63 14.69 -2.74
CA SER A 96 -10.80 14.95 -3.58
C SER A 96 -12.04 14.29 -2.98
N ASN A 97 -11.95 12.99 -2.65
CA ASN A 97 -13.04 12.27 -1.98
C ASN A 97 -13.39 12.79 -0.57
N LEU A 98 -12.59 13.68 0.02
CA LEU A 98 -12.84 14.29 1.34
C LEU A 98 -13.32 15.74 1.25
N LEU A 99 -13.16 16.38 0.09
CA LEU A 99 -13.52 17.77 -0.19
C LEU A 99 -14.72 17.87 -1.14
N ASP A 100 -15.12 16.76 -1.76
CA ASP A 100 -16.44 16.60 -2.32
C ASP A 100 -17.40 16.53 -1.11
N GLU A 101 -17.82 17.69 -0.59
CA GLU A 101 -19.03 17.78 0.22
C GLU A 101 -20.12 17.10 -0.62
N PRO A 102 -20.74 16.00 -0.16
CA PRO A 102 -21.75 15.33 -0.96
C PRO A 102 -22.89 16.33 -1.17
N GLU A 103 -23.10 16.76 -2.42
CA GLU A 103 -24.21 17.63 -2.81
C GLU A 103 -25.55 17.11 -2.23
N ASP A 104 -25.67 15.79 -2.07
CA ASP A 104 -26.78 15.06 -1.44
C ASP A 104 -27.10 15.46 0.03
N LEU A 105 -26.16 16.06 0.78
CA LEU A 105 -26.43 16.54 2.15
C LEU A 105 -27.02 17.95 2.16
N ILE A 106 -26.65 18.79 1.18
CA ILE A 106 -27.18 20.15 1.05
C ILE A 106 -28.65 20.08 0.63
N GLU A 107 -28.99 19.21 -0.33
CA GLU A 107 -30.38 19.01 -0.76
C GLU A 107 -31.29 18.52 0.38
N LYS A 108 -30.78 17.65 1.27
CA LYS A 108 -31.54 17.18 2.43
C LYS A 108 -31.73 18.25 3.51
N GLU A 109 -30.74 19.12 3.69
CA GLU A 109 -30.90 20.25 4.61
C GLU A 109 -31.91 21.27 4.06
N GLU A 110 -31.91 21.54 2.76
CA GLU A 110 -32.90 22.43 2.13
C GLU A 110 -34.33 21.86 2.18
N GLU A 111 -34.52 20.56 1.92
CA GLU A 111 -35.83 19.89 2.04
C GLU A 111 -36.38 19.96 3.47
N VAL A 112 -35.54 19.71 4.47
CA VAL A 112 -35.93 19.77 5.89
C VAL A 112 -36.28 21.19 6.31
N VAL A 113 -35.55 22.20 5.81
CA VAL A 113 -35.84 23.61 6.11
C VAL A 113 -37.14 24.06 5.45
N GLU A 114 -37.45 23.60 4.24
CA GLU A 114 -38.75 23.84 3.58
C GLU A 114 -39.91 23.14 4.29
N GLU A 115 -39.69 21.95 4.86
CA GLU A 115 -40.72 21.20 5.58
C GLU A 115 -41.03 21.81 6.96
N ILE A 116 -40.03 22.43 7.61
CA ILE A 116 -40.21 23.16 8.89
C ILE A 116 -40.85 24.54 8.69
N SER A 117 -40.74 25.12 7.49
CA SER A 117 -41.27 26.45 7.17
C SER A 117 -42.68 26.45 6.54
N LYS A 118 -43.28 25.27 6.36
CA LYS A 118 -44.71 25.07 6.03
C LYS A 118 -45.53 24.74 7.28
#